data_AF-A4J367-F1
#
_entry.id   AF-A4J367-F1
#
_cell.length_a   1.000
_cell.length_b   1.000
_cell.length_c   1.000
_cell.angle_alpha   90.00
_cell.angle_beta   90.00
_cell.angle_gamma   90.00
#
_symmetry.space_group_name_H-M   'P 1'
#
loop_
_entity.id
_entity.type
_entity.pdbx_description
1 polymer ?
#
loop_
_entity_poly.entity_id
_entity_poly.type
_entity_poly.pdbx_seq_one_letter_code
_entity_poly.pdbx_strand_id
1 'polypeptide(L)'
;MTESMKNSFLTKVALQAETNRLVKGEQDLPMEKWAMIAGEHMGHLFAAVMDGDRDRVEKELLHVTAPLLELYQGMMTTDSYPSK
;
A
#
# COMPACT_ATOMS: atom_id res chain seq x y z
N MET A 1 -16.22 -6.82 11.03
CA MET A 1 -15.93 -6.91 9.58
C MET A 1 -16.37 -8.27 9.10
N THR A 2 -17.10 -8.37 7.99
CA THR A 2 -17.45 -9.68 7.42
C THR A 2 -16.27 -10.22 6.61
N GLU A 3 -16.16 -11.54 6.48
CA GLU A 3 -15.11 -12.14 5.63
C GLU A 3 -15.20 -11.68 4.17
N SER A 4 -16.42 -11.46 3.66
CA SER A 4 -16.63 -10.89 2.32
C SER A 4 -16.02 -9.49 2.17
N MET A 5 -16.23 -8.61 3.15
CA MET A 5 -15.64 -7.26 3.13
C MET A 5 -14.11 -7.31 3.21
N LYS A 6 -13.56 -8.17 4.09
CA LYS A 6 -12.12 -8.36 4.23
C LYS A 6 -11.49 -8.83 2.92
N ASN A 7 -12.05 -9.86 2.31
CA ASN A 7 -11.54 -10.42 1.06
C ASN A 7 -11.62 -9.40 -0.07
N SER A 8 -12.74 -8.68 -0.19
CA SER A 8 -12.89 -7.61 -1.18
C SER A 8 -11.81 -6.53 -1.02
N PHE A 9 -11.54 -6.11 0.23
CA PHE A 9 -10.49 -5.14 0.51
C PHE A 9 -9.10 -5.66 0.11
N LEU A 10 -8.73 -6.87 0.55
CA LEU A 10 -7.43 -7.46 0.23
C LEU A 10 -7.23 -7.65 -1.28
N THR A 11 -8.27 -8.02 -2.03
CA THR A 11 -8.23 -8.08 -3.50
C THR A 11 -7.95 -6.71 -4.11
N LYS A 12 -8.61 -5.65 -3.65
CA LYS A 12 -8.36 -4.28 -4.14
C LYS A 12 -6.94 -3.82 -3.84
N VAL A 13 -6.41 -4.13 -2.66
CA VAL A 13 -5.03 -3.81 -2.29
C VAL A 13 -4.03 -4.52 -3.19
N ALA A 14 -4.23 -5.82 -3.46
CA ALA A 14 -3.37 -6.58 -4.36
C ALA A 14 -3.36 -6.00 -5.78
N LEU A 15 -4.52 -5.63 -6.32
CA LEU A 15 -4.64 -4.96 -7.63
C LEU A 15 -3.96 -3.59 -7.66
N GLN A 16 -4.08 -2.81 -6.59
CA GLN A 16 -3.41 -1.52 -6.50
C GLN A 16 -1.89 -1.67 -6.43
N ALA A 17 -1.38 -2.68 -5.72
CA ALA A 17 0.05 -3.01 -5.69
C ALA A 17 0.56 -3.43 -7.07
N GLU A 18 -0.17 -4.30 -7.77
CA GLU A 18 0.13 -4.66 -9.16
C GLU A 18 0.15 -3.44 -10.09
N THR A 19 -0.84 -2.55 -9.97
CA THR A 19 -0.89 -1.30 -10.72
C THR A 19 0.33 -0.42 -10.43
N ASN A 20 0.75 -0.33 -9.16
CA ASN A 20 1.93 0.44 -8.78
C ASN A 20 3.20 -0.09 -9.49
N ARG A 21 3.37 -1.42 -9.54
CA ARG A 21 4.49 -2.07 -10.25
C ARG A 21 4.44 -1.82 -11.76
N LEU A 22 3.26 -1.85 -12.38
CA LEU A 22 3.10 -1.53 -13.80
C LEU A 22 3.45 -0.08 -14.12
N VAL A 23 3.04 0.86 -13.26
CA VAL A 23 3.23 2.31 -13.48
C VAL A 23 4.65 2.77 -13.17
N LYS A 24 5.24 2.27 -12.07
CA LYS A 24 6.59 2.67 -11.62
C LYS A 24 7.70 1.80 -12.25
N GLY A 25 7.32 0.78 -13.02
CA GLY A 25 8.19 -0.29 -13.51
C GLY A 25 8.43 -1.36 -12.45
N GLU A 26 8.78 -2.58 -12.86
CA GLU A 26 9.16 -3.70 -11.97
C GLU A 26 10.40 -3.41 -11.10
N GLN A 27 10.90 -2.17 -11.08
CA GLN A 27 12.02 -1.81 -10.24
C GLN A 27 11.60 -1.93 -8.78
N ASP A 28 12.22 -2.87 -8.08
CA ASP A 28 12.25 -2.94 -6.61
C ASP A 28 12.64 -1.58 -6.06
N LEU A 29 11.63 -0.78 -5.70
CA LEU A 29 11.89 0.45 -4.98
C LEU A 29 12.47 0.06 -3.62
N PRO A 30 13.53 0.74 -3.16
CA PRO A 30 14.07 0.51 -1.83
C PRO A 30 12.99 0.77 -0.77
N MET A 31 13.10 0.10 0.38
CA MET A 31 12.11 0.16 1.46
C MET A 31 11.77 1.59 1.87
N GLU A 32 12.75 2.48 1.91
CA GLU A 32 12.57 3.89 2.27
C GLU A 32 11.63 4.61 1.28
N LYS A 33 11.68 4.25 -0.01
CA LYS A 33 10.76 4.81 -1.00
C LYS A 33 9.33 4.33 -0.80
N TRP A 34 9.12 3.05 -0.51
CA TRP A 34 7.78 2.54 -0.20
C TRP A 34 7.19 3.19 1.06
N ALA A 35 8.02 3.37 2.10
CA ALA A 35 7.62 4.08 3.32
C ALA A 35 7.25 5.55 3.03
N MET A 36 8.03 6.26 2.20
CA MET A 36 7.71 7.63 1.80
C MET A 36 6.39 7.72 1.02
N ILE A 37 6.16 6.81 0.07
CA ILE A 37 4.90 6.77 -0.71
C ILE A 37 3.71 6.52 0.22
N ALA A 38 3.82 5.58 1.16
CA ALA A 38 2.78 5.34 2.16
C ALA A 38 2.50 6.60 3.01
N GLY A 39 3.56 7.32 3.41
CA GLY A 39 3.45 8.57 4.17
C GLY A 39 2.76 9.70 3.40
N GLU A 40 3.07 9.87 2.13
CA GLU A 40 2.40 10.85 1.25
C GLU A 40 0.89 10.58 1.17
N HIS A 41 0.51 9.34 0.85
CA HIS A 41 -0.90 8.95 0.76
C HIS A 41 -1.62 8.99 2.11
N MET A 42 -0.92 8.82 3.24
CA MET A 42 -1.50 9.04 4.55
C MET A 42 -1.92 10.50 4.76
N GLY A 43 -1.11 11.45 4.29
CA GLY A 43 -1.47 12.87 4.29
C GLY A 43 -2.73 13.16 3.45
N HIS A 44 -2.83 12.56 2.25
CA HIS A 44 -4.03 12.66 1.42
C HIS A 44 -5.26 12.01 2.06
N LEU A 45 -5.07 10.87 2.73
CA LEU A 45 -6.13 10.18 3.47
C LEU A 45 -6.67 11.08 4.60
N PHE A 46 -5.80 11.71 5.37
CA PHE A 46 -6.22 12.65 6.42
C PHE A 46 -7.04 13.80 5.84
N ALA A 47 -6.59 14.41 4.75
CA ALA A 47 -7.35 15.46 4.07
C ALA A 47 -8.75 14.95 3.64
N ALA A 48 -8.82 13.79 3.00
CA ALA A 48 -10.09 13.20 2.55
C ALA A 48 -11.07 12.92 3.69
N VAL A 49 -10.57 12.41 4.83
CA VAL A 49 -11.39 12.18 6.03
C VAL A 49 -11.93 13.49 6.58
N MET A 50 -11.10 14.52 6.66
CA MET A 50 -11.51 15.85 7.16
C MET A 50 -12.53 16.52 6.25
N ASP A 51 -12.43 16.29 4.93
CA ASP A 51 -13.36 16.81 3.93
C ASP A 51 -14.67 16.00 3.85
N GLY A 52 -14.75 14.83 4.52
CA GLY A 52 -15.91 13.94 4.45
C GLY A 52 -16.10 13.24 3.10
N ASP A 53 -15.07 13.25 2.24
CA ASP A 53 -15.09 12.69 0.89
C ASP A 53 -14.83 11.18 0.95
N ARG A 54 -15.91 10.39 1.01
CA ARG A 54 -15.83 8.93 1.15
C ARG A 54 -15.14 8.23 -0.01
N ASP A 55 -15.32 8.72 -1.23
CA ASP A 55 -14.72 8.13 -2.42
C ASP A 55 -13.20 8.33 -2.40
N ARG A 56 -12.77 9.54 -2.03
CA ARG A 56 -11.35 9.84 -1.84
C ARG A 56 -10.76 9.08 -0.65
N VAL A 57 -11.52 8.89 0.43
CA VAL A 57 -11.08 8.05 1.56
C VAL A 57 -10.82 6.60 1.12
N GLU A 58 -11.74 5.98 0.39
CA GLU A 58 -11.54 4.61 -0.10
C GLU A 58 -10.31 4.52 -1.00
N LYS A 59 -10.15 5.48 -1.92
CA LYS A 59 -9.01 5.56 -2.81
C LYS A 59 -7.68 5.69 -2.04
N GLU A 60 -7.57 6.62 -1.10
CA GLU A 60 -6.32 6.83 -0.36
C GLU A 60 -6.04 5.69 0.63
N LEU A 61 -7.05 4.98 1.15
CA LEU A 61 -6.84 3.74 1.90
C LEU A 61 -6.10 2.69 1.06
N LEU A 62 -6.46 2.51 -0.21
CA LEU A 62 -5.76 1.60 -1.12
C LEU A 62 -4.35 2.08 -1.44
N HIS A 63 -4.18 3.39 -1.67
CA HIS A 63 -2.87 3.97 -1.96
C HIS A 63 -1.92 4.02 -0.75
N VAL A 64 -2.41 3.98 0.48
CA VAL A 64 -1.58 3.76 1.68
C VAL A 64 -1.20 2.29 1.80
N THR A 65 -2.18 1.40 1.67
CA THR A 65 -1.99 -0.02 2.00
C THR A 65 -1.21 -0.80 0.97
N ALA A 66 -1.32 -0.47 -0.32
CA ALA A 66 -0.53 -1.13 -1.36
C ALA A 66 0.99 -0.93 -1.17
N PRO A 67 1.52 0.29 -0.98
CA PRO A 67 2.93 0.50 -0.62
C PRO A 67 3.36 -0.19 0.68
N LEU A 68 2.48 -0.29 1.68
CA LEU A 68 2.79 -1.04 2.92
C LEU A 68 2.91 -2.54 2.66
N LEU A 69 2.12 -3.10 1.74
CA LEU A 69 2.25 -4.48 1.29
C LEU A 69 3.60 -4.71 0.60
N GLU A 70 4.01 -3.81 -0.30
CA GLU A 70 5.32 -3.87 -0.97
C GLU A 70 6.47 -3.78 0.06
N LEU A 71 6.35 -2.89 1.05
CA LEU A 71 7.33 -2.76 2.13
C LEU A 71 7.44 -4.07 2.94
N TYR A 72 6.30 -4.68 3.28
CA TYR A 72 6.28 -5.96 3.98
C TYR A 72 6.92 -7.08 3.13
N GLN A 73 6.62 -7.15 1.84
CA GLN A 73 7.25 -8.10 0.92
C GLN A 73 8.77 -7.89 0.84
N GLY A 74 9.23 -6.64 0.79
CA GLY A 74 10.65 -6.28 0.83
C GLY A 74 11.34 -6.82 2.08
N MET A 75 10.71 -6.72 3.26
CA MET A 75 11.23 -7.29 4.51
C MET A 75 11.33 -8.82 4.47
N MET A 76 10.26 -9.48 4.01
CA MET A 76 10.20 -10.95 4.00
C MET A 76 11.15 -11.57 2.98
N THR A 77 11.49 -10.85 1.91
CA THR A 77 12.46 -11.31 0.90
C THR A 77 13.91 -11.07 1.34
N THR A 78 14.19 -10.02 2.10
CA THR A 78 15.54 -9.75 2.65
C THR A 78 15.93 -10.65 3.84
N ASP A 79 14.96 -11.21 4.57
CA ASP A 79 15.20 -12.17 5.67
C ASP A 79 15.61 -13.59 5.22
N SER A 80 15.90 -13.80 3.93
CA SER A 80 16.38 -15.08 3.39
C SER A 80 17.90 -15.29 3.40
N TYR A 81 18.68 -14.45 4.10
CA TYR A 81 20.10 -14.70 4.45
C TYR A 81 20.42 -14.35 5.93
N PRO A 82 21.34 -15.08 6.58
CA PRO A 82 21.27 -15.41 8.00
C PRO A 82 21.76 -14.28 8.90
N SER A 83 21.22 -14.28 10.12
CA SER A 83 21.76 -13.62 11.29
C SER A 83 23.29 -13.78 11.36
N LYS A 84 24.00 -12.66 11.56
CA LYS A 84 25.41 -12.65 11.94
C LYS A 84 25.64 -13.41 13.25
#